data_AF-A0A1X7AD41-F1
#
_entry.id   AF-A0A1X7AD41-F1
#
_cell.length_a   1.000
_cell.length_b   1.000
_cell.length_c   1.000
_cell.angle_alpha   90.00
_cell.angle_beta   90.00
_cell.angle_gamma   90.00
#
_symmetry.space_group_name_H-M   'P 1'
#
loop_
_entity.id
_entity.type
_entity.pdbx_description
1 polymer ?
#
loop_
_entity_poly.entity_id
_entity_poly.type
_entity_poly.pdbx_seq_one_letter_code
_entity_poly.pdbx_strand_id
1 'polypeptide(L)' 'MTIIETAKLNGLDPQAYLADILDRIHDQKINRLDELLPWQLGTVGRC' A
#
# COMPACT_ATOMS: atom_id res chain seq x y z
N MET A 1 -1.43 -19.14 -5.42
CA MET A 1 -1.84 -19.05 -4.00
C MET A 1 -2.44 -17.68 -3.78
N THR A 2 -3.74 -17.61 -3.58
CA THR A 2 -4.50 -16.36 -3.40
C THR A 2 -4.66 -16.01 -1.92
N ILE A 3 -4.88 -14.73 -1.62
CA ILE A 3 -5.14 -14.23 -0.27
C ILE A 3 -6.37 -14.90 0.36
N ILE A 4 -7.34 -15.31 -0.47
CA ILE A 4 -8.54 -16.06 -0.05
C ILE A 4 -8.17 -17.49 0.39
N GLU A 5 -7.29 -18.16 -0.34
CA GLU A 5 -6.79 -19.49 0.04
C GLU A 5 -5.98 -19.42 1.34
N THR A 6 -5.17 -18.38 1.53
CA THR A 6 -4.44 -18.15 2.79
C THR A 6 -5.40 -17.92 3.97
N ALA A 7 -6.47 -17.16 3.80
CA ALA A 7 -7.48 -16.96 4.85
C ALA A 7 -8.16 -18.28 5.24
N LYS A 8 -8.56 -19.08 4.25
CA LYS A 8 -9.18 -20.41 4.48
C LYS A 8 -8.25 -21.36 5.21
N LEU A 9 -6.95 -21.38 4.87
CA LEU A 9 -5.96 -22.22 5.53
C LEU A 9 -5.69 -21.81 6.99
N ASN A 10 -5.92 -20.55 7.33
CA ASN A 10 -5.77 -20.04 8.69
C ASN A 10 -7.09 -20.06 9.49
N GLY A 11 -8.18 -20.59 8.92
CA GLY A 11 -9.50 -20.60 9.56
C GLY A 11 -10.08 -19.19 9.76
N LEU A 12 -9.60 -18.19 9.02
CA LEU A 12 -10.07 -16.82 9.07
C LEU A 12 -11.19 -16.61 8.06
N ASP A 13 -12.14 -15.74 8.40
CA ASP A 13 -13.18 -15.33 7.46
C ASP A 13 -12.52 -14.62 6.26
N PRO A 14 -12.73 -15.11 5.02
CA PRO A 14 -12.05 -14.57 3.85
C PRO A 14 -12.43 -13.11 3.55
N GLN A 15 -13.66 -12.72 3.88
CA GLN A 15 -14.16 -11.38 3.61
C GLN A 15 -13.58 -10.38 4.61
N ALA A 16 -13.54 -10.74 5.90
CA ALA A 16 -12.92 -9.92 6.93
C ALA A 16 -11.40 -9.78 6.70
N TYR A 17 -10.71 -10.86 6.34
CA TYR A 17 -9.27 -10.84 6.09
C TYR A 17 -8.91 -10.02 4.84
N LEU A 18 -9.71 -10.10 3.78
CA LEU A 18 -9.52 -9.26 2.59
C LEU A 18 -9.72 -7.78 2.92
N ALA A 19 -10.72 -7.43 3.72
CA ALA A 19 -10.97 -6.05 4.13
C ALA A 19 -9.80 -5.48 4.95
N ASP A 20 -9.27 -6.24 5.91
CA ASP A 20 -8.09 -5.85 6.71
C ASP A 20 -6.85 -5.59 5.83
N ILE A 21 -6.60 -6.50 4.87
CA ILE A 21 -5.48 -6.36 3.94
C ILE A 21 -5.66 -5.11 3.06
N LEU A 22 -6.87 -4.86 2.54
CA LEU A 22 -7.14 -3.69 1.70
C LEU A 22 -6.99 -2.38 2.47
N ASP A 23 -7.47 -2.34 3.72
CA ASP A 23 -7.32 -1.18 4.61
C ASP A 23 -5.84 -0.87 4.88
N ARG A 24 -5.05 -1.90 5.19
CA ARG A 24 -3.60 -1.78 5.40
C ARG A 24 -2.85 -1.36 4.15
N ILE A 25 -3.23 -1.85 2.96
CA ILE A 25 -2.58 -1.44 1.70
C ILE A 25 -2.89 0.01 1.37
N HIS A 26 -4.11 0.47 1.66
CA HIS A 26 -4.53 1.84 1.46
C HIS A 26 -3.70 2.82 2.30
N ASP A 27 -3.43 2.48 3.56
CA ASP A 27 -2.57 3.27 4.45
C ASP A 27 -1.12 3.39 3.95
N GLN A 28 -0.59 2.32 3.34
CA GLN A 28 0.84 2.22 3.04
C GLN A 28 1.30 2.87 1.72
N LYS A 29 0.43 3.00 0.70
CA LYS A 29 0.87 3.32 -0.68
C LYS A 29 0.75 4.78 -1.10
N ILE A 30 -0.05 5.58 -0.42
CA ILE A 30 -0.28 6.98 -0.82
C ILE A 30 0.74 7.94 -0.20
N ASN A 31 1.20 7.67 1.03
CA ASN A 31 2.02 8.62 1.78
C ASN A 31 3.50 8.71 1.34
N ARG A 32 3.93 7.92 0.34
CA ARG A 32 5.33 7.90 -0.16
C ARG A 32 5.48 8.18 -1.64
N LEU A 33 4.37 8.33 -2.37
CA LEU A 33 4.44 8.57 -3.81
C LEU A 33 4.89 10.00 -4.13
N ASP A 34 4.58 10.96 -3.25
CA ASP A 34 4.99 12.36 -3.42
C ASP A 34 6.49 12.59 -3.18
N GLU A 35 7.12 11.78 -2.32
CA GLU A 35 8.56 11.88 -1.99
C GLU A 35 9.48 11.13 -2.98
N LEU A 36 8.92 10.35 -3.91
CA LEU A 36 9.69 9.51 -4.85
C LEU A 36 9.66 10.00 -6.30
N LEU A 37 9.09 11.19 -6.56
CA LEU A 37 9.11 11.77 -7.89
C LEU A 37 10.41 12.57 -8.10
N PRO A 38 11.31 12.13 -9.03
CA PRO A 38 12.61 12.77 -9.27
C PRO A 38 12.53 14.17 -9.90
N TRP A 39 11.33 14.72 -10.09
CA TRP A 39 11.10 16.01 -10.75
C TRP A 39 11.06 17.22 -9.80
N GLN A 40 11.17 17.02 -8.48
CA GLN A 40 11.32 18.12 -7.50
C GLN A 40 12.77 18.67 -7.41
N LEU A 41 13.73 18.13 -8.19
CA LEU A 41 15.09 18.67 -8.31
C LEU A 41 15.24 19.73 -9.41
N GLY A 42 14.17 20.44 -9.76
CA GLY A 42 14.24 21.65 -10.56
C GLY A 42 13.75 22.83 -9.73
N THR A 43 14.62 23.82 -9.49
CA THR A 43 14.31 25.16 -8.96
C THR A 43 14.47 25.40 -7.45
N VAL A 44 15.62 25.03 -6.86
CA VAL A 44 16.24 25.91 -5.85
C VAL A 44 17.30 26.72 -6.57
N GLY A 45 16.94 27.97 -6.87
CA GLY A 45 17.86 28.98 -7.38
C GLY A 45 19.06 29.10 -6.44
N ARG A 46 20.25 29.03 -7.04
CA ARG A 46 21.43 29.68 -6.50
C ARG A 46 22.02 30.50 -7.62
N CYS A 47 22.22 31.77 -7.27
CA CYS A 47 22.80 32.87 -8.03
C CYS A 47 24.05 32.49 -8.81
#